data_AF-A0A7S0EXL3-F1
#
_entry.id   AF-A0A7S0EXL3-F1
#
_cell.length_a   1.000
_cell.length_b   1.000
_cell.length_c   1.000
_cell.angle_alpha   90.00
_cell.angle_beta   90.00
_cell.angle_gamma   90.00
#
_symmetry.space_group_name_H-M   'P 1'
#
loop_
_entity.id
_entity.type
_entity.pdbx_description
1 polymer ?
#
loop_
_entity_poly.entity_id
_entity_poly.type
_entity_poly.pdbx_seq_one_letter_code
_entity_poly.pdbx_strand_id
1 'polypeptide(L)'
;DAKFEDEGEQKHVGGRQAQYDSDDVVETMDGAETAQAAIERQAEAIVLGQLLLRGDKKRKLVDEGFNRHANHDTNLPEWFADDERKFRGPAGYAMDLPEDLMEQAREKLRAINASSIKKVGEAKARKARRQQRALTKIKKKASQIASKSDMSEREKSKEVEKLYAKTHQKRERKKVVVAGGGKAQGGRGVKVVDA
;
A
#
# COMPACT_ATOMS: atom_id res chain seq x y z
N ASP A 1 33.72 29.78 42.07
CA ASP A 1 32.36 29.25 42.25
C ASP A 1 31.52 29.64 41.03
N ALA A 2 30.83 28.78 40.29
CA ALA A 2 30.50 27.37 40.45
C ALA A 2 30.36 26.72 39.06
N LYS A 3 30.82 25.46 38.93
CA LYS A 3 30.51 24.57 37.80
C LYS A 3 29.05 24.14 37.95
N PHE A 4 28.26 24.22 36.88
CA PHE A 4 26.94 23.60 36.81
C PHE A 4 26.96 22.61 35.65
N GLU A 5 27.34 21.38 35.95
CA GLU A 5 27.20 20.23 35.05
C GLU A 5 25.75 19.73 35.23
N ASP A 6 24.93 19.85 34.19
CA ASP A 6 23.58 19.25 34.15
C ASP A 6 23.67 17.93 33.37
N GLU A 7 23.99 16.86 34.10
CA GLU A 7 23.93 15.49 33.59
C GLU A 7 22.46 15.05 33.50
N GLY A 8 21.84 15.27 32.35
CA GLY A 8 20.56 14.67 32.01
C GLY A 8 20.69 13.16 31.83
N GLU A 9 20.31 12.39 32.85
CA GLU A 9 20.26 10.93 32.85
C GLU A 9 19.50 10.38 31.62
N GLN A 10 20.22 9.70 30.72
CA GLN A 10 19.58 8.88 29.69
C GLN A 10 19.10 7.56 30.31
N LYS A 11 17.79 7.48 30.60
CA LYS A 11 17.16 6.21 30.99
C LYS A 11 17.20 5.23 29.81
N HIS A 12 18.12 4.27 29.88
CA HIS A 12 18.20 3.15 28.96
C HIS A 12 17.13 2.11 29.34
N VAL A 13 16.05 2.00 28.55
CA VAL A 13 15.08 0.91 28.68
C VAL A 13 15.13 0.09 27.39
N GLY A 14 15.74 -1.09 27.44
CA GLY A 14 15.90 -1.92 26.24
C GLY A 14 16.48 -3.31 26.47
N GLY A 15 15.74 -4.18 27.16
CA GLY A 15 15.97 -5.63 27.12
C GLY A 15 15.53 -6.25 25.78
N ARG A 16 16.10 -7.42 25.44
CA ARG A 16 15.98 -8.12 24.15
C ARG A 16 14.59 -8.71 23.81
N GLN A 17 13.56 -8.34 24.57
CA GLN A 17 12.18 -8.80 24.44
C GLN A 17 11.22 -7.64 24.74
N ALA A 18 11.22 -6.61 23.91
CA ALA A 18 10.10 -5.69 23.81
C ALA A 18 9.40 -5.99 22.50
N GLN A 19 8.58 -7.04 22.50
CA GLN A 19 7.59 -7.25 21.44
C GLN A 19 6.49 -6.22 21.71
N TYR A 20 6.46 -5.15 20.92
CA TYR A 20 5.31 -4.27 20.84
C TYR A 20 4.20 -5.06 20.15
N ASP A 21 3.39 -5.77 20.93
CA ASP A 21 2.08 -6.20 20.48
C ASP A 21 1.13 -5.02 20.73
N SER A 22 1.27 -3.99 19.88
CA SER A 22 0.22 -3.01 19.69
C SER A 22 -0.77 -3.70 18.76
N ASP A 23 -1.63 -4.53 19.33
CA ASP A 23 -2.93 -4.77 18.74
C ASP A 23 -3.62 -3.39 18.81
N ASP A 24 -3.46 -2.63 17.73
CA ASP A 24 -4.02 -1.30 17.55
C ASP A 24 -5.55 -1.42 17.65
N VAL A 25 -6.08 -1.32 18.87
CA VAL A 25 -7.44 -0.83 19.07
C VAL A 25 -7.39 0.63 18.67
N VAL A 26 -7.58 0.86 17.37
CA VAL A 26 -7.81 2.19 16.83
C VAL A 26 -9.17 2.62 17.40
N GLU A 27 -9.17 3.31 18.54
CA GLU A 27 -10.32 4.09 18.96
C GLU A 27 -10.50 5.21 17.92
N THR A 28 -11.25 4.91 16.86
CA THR A 28 -11.66 5.91 15.87
C THR A 28 -12.83 6.71 16.45
N MET A 29 -12.53 7.69 17.30
CA MET A 29 -13.43 8.84 17.45
C MET A 29 -12.85 10.00 16.66
N ASP A 30 -13.30 10.11 15.41
CA ASP A 30 -13.39 11.33 14.59
C ASP A 30 -14.07 10.90 13.28
N GLY A 31 -15.02 11.68 12.77
CA GLY A 31 -15.92 11.36 11.63
C GLY A 31 -15.26 11.12 10.25
N ALA A 32 -14.05 10.56 10.20
CA ALA A 32 -13.40 10.10 9.00
C ALA A 32 -14.04 8.79 8.51
N GLU A 33 -14.72 8.85 7.36
CA GLU A 33 -15.22 7.65 6.67
C GLU A 33 -14.10 6.63 6.49
N THR A 34 -14.38 5.35 6.81
CA THR A 34 -13.42 4.28 6.57
C THR A 34 -13.08 4.19 5.08
N ALA A 35 -11.87 3.74 4.75
CA ALA A 35 -11.47 3.60 3.33
C ALA A 35 -12.43 2.68 2.54
N GLN A 36 -13.05 1.71 3.22
CA GLN A 36 -14.07 0.85 2.62
C GLN A 36 -15.38 1.59 2.39
N ALA A 37 -15.86 2.36 3.37
CA ALA A 37 -17.06 3.19 3.23
C ALA A 37 -16.90 4.24 2.12
N ALA A 38 -15.71 4.85 1.99
CA ALA A 38 -15.42 5.78 0.91
C ALA A 38 -15.46 5.11 -0.48
N ILE A 39 -14.93 3.89 -0.60
CA ILE A 39 -15.01 3.09 -1.85
C ILE A 39 -16.47 2.74 -2.16
N GLU A 40 -17.25 2.36 -1.15
CA GLU A 40 -18.66 2.01 -1.30
C GLU A 40 -19.48 3.20 -1.80
N ARG A 41 -19.38 4.34 -1.11
CA ARG A 41 -20.03 5.60 -1.49
C ARG A 41 -19.66 6.02 -2.91
N GLN A 42 -18.39 5.87 -3.29
CA GLN A 42 -17.93 6.22 -4.63
C GLN A 42 -18.42 5.21 -5.69
N ALA A 43 -18.52 3.92 -5.35
CA ALA A 43 -19.10 2.91 -6.22
C ALA A 43 -20.59 3.19 -6.47
N GLU A 44 -21.36 3.47 -5.42
CA GLU A 44 -22.77 3.87 -5.53
C GLU A 44 -22.95 5.07 -6.45
N ALA A 45 -22.14 6.13 -6.27
CA ALA A 45 -22.20 7.33 -7.10
C ALA A 45 -21.93 7.03 -8.59
N ILE A 46 -20.98 6.13 -8.89
CA ILE A 46 -20.69 5.71 -10.26
C ILE A 46 -21.88 4.96 -10.86
N VAL A 47 -22.47 4.03 -10.11
CA VAL A 47 -23.60 3.23 -10.59
C VAL A 47 -24.82 4.13 -10.80
N LEU A 48 -25.14 5.03 -9.86
CA LEU A 48 -26.21 6.02 -10.04
C LEU A 48 -25.99 6.88 -11.28
N GLY A 49 -24.75 7.34 -11.48
CA GLY A 49 -24.37 8.04 -12.71
C GLY A 49 -24.70 7.24 -13.96
N GLN A 50 -24.34 5.96 -14.01
CA GLN A 50 -24.66 5.07 -15.14
C GLN A 50 -26.16 4.85 -15.33
N LEU A 51 -26.95 4.78 -14.25
CA LEU A 51 -28.40 4.64 -14.32
C LEU A 51 -29.06 5.92 -14.86
N LEU A 52 -28.56 7.10 -14.46
CA LEU A 52 -29.05 8.41 -14.92
C LEU A 52 -28.86 8.64 -16.42
N LEU A 53 -27.87 7.99 -17.05
CA LEU A 53 -27.66 8.05 -18.50
C LEU A 53 -28.84 7.45 -19.29
N ARG A 54 -29.56 6.48 -18.72
CA ARG A 54 -30.69 5.82 -19.39
C ARG A 54 -31.99 6.50 -19.00
N GLY A 55 -32.74 7.02 -19.99
CA GLY A 55 -33.97 7.79 -19.76
C GLY A 55 -35.00 7.06 -18.89
N ASP A 56 -35.27 5.78 -19.18
CA ASP A 56 -36.27 5.00 -18.43
C ASP A 56 -35.85 4.77 -16.97
N LYS A 57 -34.56 4.50 -16.74
CA LYS A 57 -34.00 4.29 -15.40
C LYS A 57 -33.94 5.60 -14.61
N LYS A 58 -33.64 6.71 -15.28
CA LYS A 58 -33.67 8.05 -14.68
C LYS A 58 -35.06 8.39 -14.15
N ARG A 59 -36.13 8.13 -14.91
CA ARG A 59 -37.50 8.42 -14.46
C ARG A 59 -37.84 7.63 -13.20
N LYS A 60 -37.57 6.32 -13.21
CA LYS A 60 -37.74 5.46 -12.03
C LYS A 60 -36.97 5.97 -10.82
N LEU A 61 -35.72 6.39 -11.01
CA LEU A 61 -34.90 6.93 -9.94
C LEU A 61 -35.46 8.24 -9.36
N VAL A 62 -36.05 9.09 -10.20
CA VAL A 62 -36.73 10.31 -9.75
C VAL A 62 -37.98 9.96 -8.96
N ASP A 63 -38.77 9.00 -9.43
CA ASP A 63 -39.99 8.56 -8.75
C ASP A 63 -39.68 7.94 -7.37
N GLU A 64 -38.66 7.10 -7.30
CA GLU A 64 -38.18 6.51 -6.05
C GLU A 64 -37.61 7.56 -5.09
N GLY A 65 -37.07 8.66 -5.61
CA GLY A 65 -36.54 9.79 -4.83
C GLY A 65 -37.58 10.46 -3.93
N PHE A 66 -38.87 10.33 -4.24
CA PHE A 66 -39.95 10.82 -3.41
C PHE A 66 -40.27 9.83 -2.27
N ASN A 67 -39.54 9.93 -1.17
CA ASN A 67 -39.76 9.14 0.05
C ASN A 67 -40.31 9.98 1.22
N ARG A 68 -40.60 9.32 2.36
CA ARG A 68 -41.10 9.98 3.60
C ARG A 68 -40.22 11.16 4.05
N HIS A 69 -38.93 11.15 3.71
CA HIS A 69 -37.92 12.13 4.11
C HIS A 69 -37.48 13.05 2.96
N ALA A 70 -38.18 13.06 1.82
CA ALA A 70 -37.79 13.85 0.65
C ALA A 70 -37.87 15.37 0.93
N ASN A 71 -38.88 15.80 1.68
CA ASN A 71 -39.09 17.20 2.05
C ASN A 71 -38.56 17.46 3.46
N HIS A 72 -37.27 17.76 3.58
CA HIS A 72 -36.63 18.12 4.85
C HIS A 72 -36.25 19.60 4.86
N ASP A 73 -36.36 20.23 6.03
CA ASP A 73 -35.98 21.62 6.23
C ASP A 73 -34.44 21.76 6.22
N THR A 74 -33.91 22.89 5.72
CA THR A 74 -32.45 23.08 5.56
C THR A 74 -31.81 23.95 6.65
N ASN A 75 -32.60 24.72 7.40
CA ASN A 75 -32.11 25.71 8.38
C ASN A 75 -32.28 25.22 9.82
N LEU A 76 -31.73 24.05 10.14
CA LEU A 76 -31.83 23.45 11.48
C LEU A 76 -30.47 23.48 12.19
N PRO A 77 -30.48 23.53 13.53
CA PRO A 77 -29.26 23.35 14.31
C PRO A 77 -28.56 22.02 13.99
N GLU A 78 -27.23 22.03 13.96
CA GLU A 78 -26.39 20.86 13.64
C GLU A 78 -26.71 19.66 14.55
N TRP A 79 -26.95 19.90 15.85
CA TRP A 79 -27.30 18.84 16.81
C TRP A 79 -28.60 18.12 16.45
N PHE A 80 -29.59 18.82 15.87
CA PHE A 80 -30.85 18.21 15.44
C PHE A 80 -30.67 17.46 14.12
N ALA A 81 -29.92 18.04 13.18
CA ALA A 81 -29.66 17.41 11.88
C ALA A 81 -28.85 16.11 12.04
N ASP A 82 -27.88 16.07 12.96
CA ASP A 82 -27.07 14.88 13.24
C ASP A 82 -27.85 13.80 13.99
N ASP A 83 -28.76 14.19 14.87
CA ASP A 83 -29.66 13.24 15.52
C ASP A 83 -30.67 12.67 14.52
N GLU A 84 -31.27 13.53 13.69
CA GLU A 84 -32.17 13.10 12.62
C GLU A 84 -31.48 12.16 11.64
N ARG A 85 -30.22 12.41 11.26
CA ARG A 85 -29.44 11.55 10.36
C ARG A 85 -29.29 10.11 10.88
N LYS A 86 -29.27 9.90 12.20
CA LYS A 86 -29.18 8.57 12.82
C LYS A 86 -30.49 7.81 12.73
N PHE A 87 -31.62 8.51 12.77
CA PHE A 87 -32.97 7.92 12.79
C PHE A 87 -33.73 8.04 11.47
N ARG A 88 -33.23 8.84 10.53
CA ARG A 88 -33.68 8.85 9.14
C ARG A 88 -33.43 7.43 8.60
N GLY A 89 -34.38 6.89 7.85
CA GLY A 89 -34.30 5.56 7.25
C GLY A 89 -32.99 5.30 6.49
N PRO A 90 -32.77 4.07 6.01
CA PRO A 90 -31.47 3.50 5.66
C PRO A 90 -30.47 4.51 5.07
N ALA A 91 -29.28 4.56 5.66
CA ALA A 91 -28.20 5.43 5.24
C ALA A 91 -27.85 5.15 3.76
N GLY A 92 -28.10 6.14 2.90
CA GLY A 92 -27.86 6.05 1.46
C GLY A 92 -29.02 6.60 0.64
N TYR A 93 -28.91 6.48 -0.68
CA TYR A 93 -30.08 6.52 -1.53
C TYR A 93 -30.80 5.20 -1.25
N ALA A 94 -31.98 5.22 -0.62
CA ALA A 94 -32.72 4.03 -0.19
C ALA A 94 -33.24 3.14 -1.34
N MET A 95 -32.46 3.03 -2.41
CA MET A 95 -32.76 2.35 -3.66
C MET A 95 -31.89 1.10 -3.75
N ASP A 96 -32.48 0.00 -4.16
CA ASP A 96 -31.75 -1.22 -4.45
C ASP A 96 -30.98 -1.04 -5.77
N LEU A 97 -29.66 -0.81 -5.67
CA LEU A 97 -28.79 -0.75 -6.84
C LEU A 97 -28.49 -2.16 -7.37
N PRO A 98 -28.33 -2.32 -8.70
CA PRO A 98 -27.93 -3.61 -9.28
C PRO A 98 -26.56 -4.05 -8.75
N GLU A 99 -26.51 -5.21 -8.08
CA GLU A 99 -25.29 -5.75 -7.45
C GLU A 99 -24.16 -5.95 -8.46
N ASP A 100 -24.48 -6.43 -9.67
CA ASP A 100 -23.52 -6.61 -10.77
C ASP A 100 -22.75 -5.32 -11.11
N LEU A 101 -23.46 -4.18 -11.12
CA LEU A 101 -22.85 -2.88 -11.45
C LEU A 101 -22.03 -2.35 -10.27
N MET A 102 -22.50 -2.61 -9.05
CA MET A 102 -21.78 -2.28 -7.83
C MET A 102 -20.46 -3.04 -7.73
N GLU A 103 -20.46 -4.34 -7.99
CA GLU A 103 -19.24 -5.14 -7.98
C GLU A 103 -18.23 -4.66 -9.02
N GLN A 104 -18.68 -4.41 -10.26
CA GLN A 104 -17.83 -3.85 -11.31
C GLN A 104 -17.24 -2.48 -10.93
N ALA A 105 -18.02 -1.62 -10.25
CA ALA A 105 -17.54 -0.32 -9.78
C ALA A 105 -16.50 -0.49 -8.65
N ARG A 106 -16.76 -1.36 -7.67
CA ARG A 106 -15.84 -1.69 -6.58
C ARG A 106 -14.52 -2.23 -7.12
N GLU A 107 -14.55 -3.15 -8.08
CA GLU A 107 -13.35 -3.71 -8.71
C GLU A 107 -12.51 -2.65 -9.41
N LYS A 108 -13.15 -1.75 -10.17
CA LYS A 108 -12.45 -0.62 -10.83
C LYS A 108 -11.77 0.28 -9.81
N LEU A 109 -12.46 0.64 -8.73
CA LEU A 109 -11.90 1.49 -7.67
C LEU A 109 -10.76 0.78 -6.92
N ARG A 110 -10.90 -0.52 -6.63
CA ARG A 110 -9.83 -1.34 -6.04
C ARG A 110 -8.61 -1.40 -6.96
N ALA A 111 -8.79 -1.54 -8.27
CA ALA A 111 -7.69 -1.57 -9.24
C ALA A 111 -6.92 -0.24 -9.28
N ILE A 112 -7.63 0.89 -9.24
CA ILE A 112 -7.04 2.23 -9.17
C ILE A 112 -6.26 2.41 -7.86
N ASN A 113 -6.87 2.05 -6.72
CA ASN A 113 -6.26 2.18 -5.40
C ASN A 113 -5.07 1.23 -5.18
N ALA A 114 -5.11 0.04 -5.77
CA ALA A 114 -4.00 -0.93 -5.74
C ALA A 114 -2.73 -0.34 -6.38
N SER A 115 -2.91 0.48 -7.43
CA SER A 115 -1.83 1.12 -8.19
C SER A 115 -1.60 2.58 -7.78
N SER A 116 -1.85 2.93 -6.50
CA SER A 116 -1.79 4.33 -6.07
C SER A 116 -0.43 4.99 -6.32
N ILE A 117 -0.45 6.29 -6.64
CA ILE A 117 0.73 7.12 -6.90
C ILE A 117 1.77 6.99 -5.79
N LYS A 118 1.30 6.92 -4.53
CA LYS A 118 2.14 6.70 -3.35
C LYS A 118 2.86 5.36 -3.41
N LYS A 119 2.16 4.25 -3.73
CA LYS A 119 2.77 2.91 -3.86
C LYS A 119 3.75 2.84 -5.03
N VAL A 120 3.45 3.51 -6.15
CA VAL A 120 4.38 3.60 -7.28
C VAL A 120 5.64 4.38 -6.92
N GLY A 121 5.49 5.52 -6.24
CA GLY A 121 6.62 6.32 -5.73
C GLY A 121 7.49 5.53 -4.76
N GLU A 122 6.87 4.82 -3.81
CA GLU A 122 7.57 3.98 -2.85
C GLU A 122 8.29 2.81 -3.53
N ALA A 123 7.68 2.19 -4.54
CA ALA A 123 8.31 1.13 -5.33
C ALA A 123 9.55 1.65 -6.09
N LYS A 124 9.45 2.83 -6.72
CA LYS A 124 10.59 3.50 -7.36
C LYS A 124 11.69 3.83 -6.35
N ALA A 125 11.34 4.39 -5.18
CA ALA A 125 12.28 4.70 -4.11
C ALA A 125 12.97 3.44 -3.57
N ARG A 126 12.24 2.33 -3.38
CA ARG A 126 12.83 1.03 -3.00
C ARG A 126 13.81 0.53 -4.06
N LYS A 127 13.48 0.63 -5.36
CA LYS A 127 14.37 0.25 -6.45
C LYS A 127 15.65 1.10 -6.47
N ALA A 128 15.50 2.42 -6.36
CA ALA A 128 16.62 3.36 -6.28
C ALA A 128 17.52 3.08 -5.06
N ARG A 129 16.93 2.86 -3.88
CA ARG A 129 17.66 2.50 -2.66
C ARG A 129 18.42 1.17 -2.81
N ARG A 130 17.85 0.16 -3.49
CA ARG A 130 18.57 -1.10 -3.78
C ARG A 130 19.77 -0.87 -4.70
N GLN A 131 19.62 -0.06 -5.74
CA GLN A 131 20.70 0.29 -6.66
C GLN A 131 21.82 1.08 -5.95
N GLN A 132 21.46 2.09 -5.17
CA GLN A 132 22.41 2.85 -4.36
C GLN A 132 23.15 1.96 -3.37
N ARG A 133 22.46 1.06 -2.66
CA ARG A 133 23.09 0.08 -1.75
C ARG A 133 24.03 -0.89 -2.47
N ALA A 134 23.75 -1.25 -3.72
CA ALA A 134 24.65 -2.07 -4.52
C ALA A 134 25.91 -1.28 -4.88
N LEU A 135 25.76 -0.03 -5.35
CA LEU A 135 26.88 0.85 -5.69
C LEU A 135 27.78 1.15 -4.48
N THR A 136 27.21 1.41 -3.30
CA THR A 136 28.01 1.65 -2.09
C THR A 136 28.80 0.41 -1.67
N LYS A 137 28.25 -0.80 -1.82
CA LYS A 137 28.98 -2.05 -1.59
C LYS A 137 30.14 -2.22 -2.58
N ILE A 138 29.95 -1.89 -3.86
CA ILE A 138 31.02 -1.96 -4.86
C ILE A 138 32.11 -0.96 -4.53
N LYS A 139 31.76 0.30 -4.24
CA LYS A 139 32.73 1.34 -3.85
C LYS A 139 33.58 0.89 -2.66
N LYS A 140 32.97 0.32 -1.62
CA LYS A 140 33.67 -0.24 -0.46
C LYS A 140 34.62 -1.40 -0.82
N LYS A 141 34.21 -2.30 -1.72
CA LYS A 141 35.07 -3.41 -2.17
C LYS A 141 36.20 -2.94 -3.07
N ALA A 142 35.93 -1.97 -3.95
CA ALA A 142 36.92 -1.37 -4.83
C ALA A 142 37.98 -0.61 -4.02
N SER A 143 37.58 0.16 -2.99
CA SER A 143 38.53 0.82 -2.09
C SER A 143 39.38 -0.20 -1.32
N GLN A 144 38.79 -1.31 -0.86
CA GLN A 144 39.55 -2.38 -0.22
C GLN A 144 40.59 -3.03 -1.14
N ILE A 145 40.26 -3.26 -2.42
CA ILE A 145 41.21 -3.82 -3.40
C ILE A 145 42.34 -2.83 -3.70
N ALA A 146 42.03 -1.55 -3.80
CA ALA A 146 43.03 -0.51 -4.01
C ALA A 146 44.07 -0.48 -2.87
N SER A 147 43.62 -0.65 -1.62
CA SER A 147 44.46 -0.64 -0.42
C SER A 147 45.29 -1.91 -0.17
N LYS A 148 45.10 -3.00 -0.92
CA LYS A 148 45.93 -4.21 -0.78
C LYS A 148 47.34 -3.95 -1.32
N SER A 149 48.38 -4.21 -0.53
CA SER A 149 49.80 -4.08 -0.92
C SER A 149 50.29 -5.22 -1.81
N ASP A 150 49.65 -6.40 -1.74
CA ASP A 150 50.17 -7.65 -2.30
C ASP A 150 49.82 -7.86 -3.79
N MET A 151 49.15 -6.90 -4.43
CA MET A 151 48.65 -6.99 -5.81
C MET A 151 49.27 -5.93 -6.71
N SER A 152 49.61 -6.30 -7.95
CA SER A 152 50.04 -5.35 -8.99
C SER A 152 48.89 -4.41 -9.38
N GLU A 153 49.19 -3.15 -9.74
CA GLU A 153 48.18 -2.18 -10.21
C GLU A 153 47.35 -2.69 -11.39
N ARG A 154 47.96 -3.48 -12.29
CA ARG A 154 47.28 -4.08 -13.45
C ARG A 154 46.30 -5.19 -13.05
N GLU A 155 46.53 -5.84 -11.92
CA GLU A 155 45.64 -6.87 -11.39
C GLU A 155 44.51 -6.24 -10.55
N LYS A 156 44.82 -5.17 -9.79
CA LYS A 156 43.82 -4.35 -9.10
C LYS A 156 42.77 -3.81 -10.07
N SER A 157 43.19 -3.26 -11.22
CA SER A 157 42.26 -2.73 -12.22
C SER A 157 41.34 -3.81 -12.82
N LYS A 158 41.91 -4.97 -13.19
CA LYS A 158 41.14 -6.12 -13.69
C LYS A 158 40.14 -6.65 -12.65
N GLU A 159 40.49 -6.64 -11.37
CA GLU A 159 39.58 -7.13 -10.32
C GLU A 159 38.45 -6.13 -10.03
N VAL A 160 38.74 -4.83 -10.07
CA VAL A 160 37.72 -3.77 -10.00
C VAL A 160 36.76 -3.88 -11.18
N GLU A 161 37.25 -4.10 -12.39
CA GLU A 161 36.43 -4.27 -13.59
C GLU A 161 35.48 -5.49 -13.48
N LYS A 162 35.99 -6.62 -12.96
CA LYS A 162 35.18 -7.81 -12.66
C LYS A 162 34.08 -7.54 -11.62
N LEU A 163 34.33 -6.69 -10.63
CA LEU A 163 33.31 -6.30 -9.64
C LEU A 163 32.17 -5.51 -10.30
N TYR A 164 32.48 -4.55 -11.15
CA TYR A 164 31.48 -3.78 -11.88
C TYR A 164 30.69 -4.66 -12.86
N ALA A 165 31.35 -5.53 -13.62
CA ALA A 165 30.69 -6.46 -14.55
C ALA A 165 29.67 -7.37 -13.85
N LYS A 166 30.01 -7.93 -12.67
CA LYS A 166 29.10 -8.78 -11.88
C LYS A 166 27.82 -8.07 -11.41
N THR A 167 27.83 -6.74 -11.36
CA THR A 167 26.70 -5.95 -10.83
C THR A 167 25.72 -5.50 -11.90
N HIS A 168 26.19 -5.37 -13.15
CA HIS A 168 25.35 -5.09 -14.30
C HIS A 168 24.75 -6.36 -14.93
N GLN A 169 25.20 -7.55 -14.53
CA GLN A 169 24.59 -8.80 -14.98
C GLN A 169 23.17 -8.95 -14.42
N LYS A 170 22.19 -8.93 -15.32
CA LYS A 170 20.79 -9.24 -15.03
C LYS A 170 20.70 -10.70 -14.64
N ARG A 171 20.38 -10.96 -13.36
CA ARG A 171 20.12 -12.34 -12.91
C ARG A 171 18.86 -12.85 -13.59
N GLU A 172 19.00 -13.94 -14.34
CA GLU A 172 17.87 -14.67 -14.91
C GLU A 172 16.96 -15.17 -13.78
N ARG A 173 15.64 -15.04 -13.97
CA ARG A 173 14.66 -15.48 -12.98
C ARG A 173 14.61 -17.01 -13.04
N LYS A 174 14.83 -17.67 -11.90
CA LYS A 174 14.69 -19.11 -11.81
C LYS A 174 13.22 -19.49 -12.04
N LYS A 175 12.97 -20.48 -12.89
CA LYS A 175 11.65 -21.10 -13.05
C LYS A 175 11.32 -21.85 -11.77
N VAL A 176 10.16 -21.55 -11.18
CA VAL A 176 9.69 -22.24 -9.97
C VAL A 176 8.85 -23.43 -10.42
N VAL A 177 9.18 -24.62 -9.94
CA VAL A 177 8.48 -25.87 -10.26
C VAL A 177 8.06 -26.52 -8.94
N VAL A 178 6.80 -26.97 -8.84
CA VAL A 178 6.29 -27.66 -7.65
C VAL A 178 6.67 -29.14 -7.71
N ALA A 179 7.23 -29.69 -6.62
CA ALA A 179 7.60 -31.09 -6.53
C ALA A 179 6.35 -31.98 -6.38
N GLY A 180 5.71 -32.36 -7.49
CA GLY A 180 4.62 -33.33 -7.50
C GLY A 180 5.15 -34.77 -7.52
N GLY A 181 5.08 -35.47 -6.37
CA GLY A 181 5.12 -36.94 -6.25
C GLY A 181 6.37 -37.72 -6.70
N GLY A 182 7.26 -37.11 -7.49
CA GLY A 182 8.53 -37.68 -7.94
C GLY A 182 9.69 -36.76 -7.59
N LYS A 183 10.91 -37.33 -7.50
CA LYS A 183 12.15 -36.59 -7.22
C LYS A 183 12.40 -35.55 -8.33
N ALA A 184 11.86 -34.34 -8.17
CA ALA A 184 12.12 -33.23 -9.07
C ALA A 184 13.58 -32.78 -8.90
N GLN A 185 14.45 -33.15 -9.85
CA GLN A 185 15.84 -32.73 -9.84
C GLN A 185 15.96 -31.26 -10.28
N GLY A 186 16.39 -30.40 -9.36
CA GLY A 186 16.65 -28.99 -9.64
C GLY A 186 17.92 -28.79 -10.47
N GLY A 187 17.75 -28.47 -11.76
CA GLY A 187 18.84 -28.00 -12.63
C GLY A 187 19.20 -26.52 -12.46
N ARG A 188 20.25 -26.05 -13.15
CA ARG A 188 20.60 -24.61 -13.20
C ARG A 188 19.40 -23.81 -13.72
N GLY A 189 18.91 -22.88 -12.90
CA GLY A 189 17.78 -22.02 -13.25
C GLY A 189 16.41 -22.56 -12.82
N VAL A 190 16.33 -23.70 -12.15
CA VAL A 190 15.08 -24.22 -11.57
C VAL A 190 15.13 -24.11 -10.05
N LYS A 191 14.07 -23.58 -9.43
CA LYS A 191 13.85 -23.62 -7.98
C LYS A 191 12.66 -24.55 -7.74
N VAL A 192 12.95 -25.74 -7.21
CA VAL A 192 11.92 -26.68 -6.78
C VAL A 192 11.34 -26.19 -5.46
N VAL A 193 10.02 -26.17 -5.33
CA VAL A 193 9.30 -25.81 -4.11
C VAL A 193 8.33 -26.95 -3.81
N ASP A 194 8.25 -27.37 -2.55
CA ASP A 194 7.31 -28.41 -2.13
C ASP A 194 5.87 -27.87 -2.21
N ALA A 195 4.91 -28.78 -2.41
CA ALA A 195 3.48 -28.46 -2.47
C ALA A 195 2.94 -28.00 -1.11
#